data_AF-A0A381F8K5-F1
#
_entry.id   AF-A0A381F8K5-F1
#
_cell.length_a   1.000
_cell.length_b   1.000
_cell.length_c   1.000
_cell.angle_alpha   90.00
_cell.angle_beta   90.00
_cell.angle_gamma   90.00
#
_symmetry.space_group_name_H-M   'P 1'
#
loop_
_entity.id
_entity.type
_entity.pdbx_description
1 polymer ?
#
loop_
_entity_poly.entity_id
_entity_poly.type
_entity_poly.pdbx_seq_one_letter_code
_entity_poly.pdbx_strand_id
1 'polypeptide(L)'
;MSQETVFDFIKDPTKENFLKSRELIVTNPDYNPYSDDLSIMEKLYENKEYEKLNYYVTINVLLSPRAHFLKYFSLKESGNTKAAESVMFICHNILKCIEKTGDGTIQNPYIVIRVSDEIDFLQLHLRKKHTQQRLIQNEDKYLHVLTLEDGSELYFDITDSYKKASFS
;
A
#
# COMPACT_ATOMS: atom_id res chain seq x y z
N MET A 1 24.46 8.69 13.88
CA MET A 1 23.49 7.71 13.37
C MET A 1 22.49 8.49 12.54
N SER A 2 22.35 8.21 11.24
CA SER A 2 21.29 8.84 10.44
C SER A 2 19.94 8.37 10.98
N GLN A 3 18.96 9.28 11.11
CA GLN A 3 17.58 8.88 11.43
C GLN A 3 17.07 7.95 10.33
N GLU A 4 16.54 6.79 10.71
CA GLU A 4 15.85 5.90 9.78
C GLU A 4 14.59 6.60 9.24
N THR A 5 14.34 6.43 7.95
CA THR A 5 13.20 6.98 7.23
C THR A 5 12.35 5.85 6.65
N VAL A 6 11.06 6.12 6.45
CA VAL A 6 10.10 5.16 5.84
C VAL A 6 10.56 4.64 4.47
N PHE A 7 11.45 5.34 3.76
CA PHE A 7 11.91 4.95 2.43
C PHE A 7 13.29 4.29 2.42
N ASP A 8 13.89 3.99 3.57
CA ASP A 8 15.22 3.35 3.58
C ASP A 8 15.23 1.95 2.96
N PHE A 9 14.09 1.25 2.95
CA PHE A 9 13.95 -0.04 2.25
C PHE A 9 14.23 0.06 0.74
N ILE A 10 14.14 1.25 0.13
CA ILE A 10 14.39 1.41 -1.31
C ILE A 10 15.85 1.07 -1.67
N LYS A 11 16.79 1.31 -0.76
CA LYS A 11 18.21 1.03 -0.98
C LYS A 11 18.49 -0.48 -0.98
N ASP A 12 17.72 -1.22 -0.21
CA ASP A 12 17.82 -2.68 -0.07
C ASP A 12 16.41 -3.28 0.18
N PRO A 13 15.63 -3.57 -0.89
CA PRO A 13 14.21 -3.90 -0.82
C PRO A 13 13.97 -5.36 -0.41
N THR A 14 14.38 -5.68 0.82
CA THR A 14 14.12 -6.97 1.48
C THR A 14 12.79 -6.94 2.24
N LYS A 15 12.26 -8.13 2.56
CA LYS A 15 11.11 -8.27 3.46
C LYS A 15 11.36 -7.57 4.79
N GLU A 16 12.53 -7.77 5.38
CA GLU A 16 12.89 -7.22 6.70
C GLU A 16 12.89 -5.68 6.68
N ASN A 17 13.55 -5.06 5.71
CA ASN A 17 13.63 -3.59 5.64
C ASN A 17 12.27 -2.94 5.33
N PHE A 18 11.45 -3.60 4.52
CA PHE A 18 10.08 -3.15 4.29
C PHE A 18 9.22 -3.23 5.57
N LEU A 19 9.33 -4.32 6.32
CA LEU A 19 8.59 -4.47 7.58
C LEU A 19 9.03 -3.45 8.64
N LYS A 20 10.32 -3.11 8.71
CA LYS A 20 10.81 -1.98 9.54
C LYS A 20 10.17 -0.65 9.12
N SER A 21 10.11 -0.39 7.82
CA SER A 21 9.49 0.83 7.28
C SER A 21 7.98 0.88 7.56
N ARG A 22 7.30 -0.27 7.46
CA ARG A 22 5.90 -0.45 7.84
C ARG A 22 5.68 -0.20 9.33
N GLU A 23 6.56 -0.70 10.19
CA GLU A 23 6.47 -0.52 11.65
C GLU A 23 6.44 0.96 12.03
N LEU A 24 7.29 1.78 11.39
CA LEU A 24 7.31 3.24 11.57
C LEU A 24 5.96 3.91 11.21
N ILE A 25 5.20 3.33 10.28
CA ILE A 25 3.86 3.81 9.93
C ILE A 25 2.83 3.33 10.93
N VAL A 26 2.71 2.02 11.17
CA VAL A 26 1.60 1.46 11.97
C VAL A 26 1.65 1.87 13.44
N THR A 27 2.84 2.19 13.96
CA THR A 27 3.04 2.71 15.32
C THR A 27 2.85 4.22 15.43
N ASN A 28 2.74 4.93 14.30
CA ASN A 28 2.53 6.37 14.31
C ASN A 28 1.13 6.70 14.90
N PRO A 29 1.01 7.70 15.79
CA PRO A 29 -0.29 8.11 16.35
C PRO A 29 -1.34 8.45 15.28
N ASP A 30 -0.92 9.10 14.20
CA ASP A 30 -1.77 9.60 13.11
C ASP A 30 -2.08 8.52 12.06
N TYR A 31 -1.60 7.29 12.26
CA TYR A 31 -1.90 6.18 11.38
C TYR A 31 -3.41 5.88 11.39
N ASN A 32 -4.03 6.02 10.23
CA ASN A 32 -5.40 5.66 9.97
C ASN A 32 -5.47 4.89 8.63
N PRO A 33 -5.62 3.56 8.67
CA PRO A 33 -5.67 2.71 7.47
C PRO A 33 -6.90 2.95 6.58
N TYR A 34 -7.94 3.61 7.13
CA TYR A 34 -9.19 3.96 6.44
C TYR A 34 -9.35 5.47 6.25
N SER A 35 -8.27 6.24 6.36
CA SER A 35 -8.27 7.68 6.09
C SER A 35 -8.75 8.00 4.67
N ASP A 36 -9.37 9.16 4.50
CA ASP A 36 -9.84 9.68 3.20
C ASP A 36 -8.70 10.15 2.27
N ASP A 37 -7.43 9.94 2.67
CA ASP A 37 -6.25 10.45 1.97
C ASP A 37 -6.23 10.07 0.48
N LEU A 38 -6.56 8.81 0.15
CA LEU A 38 -6.59 8.37 -1.25
C LEU A 38 -7.71 9.06 -2.04
N SER A 39 -8.90 9.21 -1.46
CA SER A 39 -10.01 9.92 -2.11
C SER A 39 -9.73 11.41 -2.27
N ILE A 40 -9.00 12.03 -1.34
CA ILE A 40 -8.51 13.41 -1.49
C ILE A 40 -7.52 13.49 -2.66
N MET A 41 -6.56 12.57 -2.74
CA MET A 41 -5.58 12.52 -3.84
C MET A 41 -6.24 12.28 -5.20
N GLU A 42 -7.24 11.39 -5.28
CA GLU A 42 -8.04 11.15 -6.49
C GLU A 42 -8.75 12.43 -6.95
N LYS A 43 -9.42 13.15 -6.05
CA LYS A 43 -10.07 14.43 -6.36
C LYS A 43 -9.08 15.49 -6.84
N LEU A 44 -7.90 15.59 -6.22
CA LEU A 44 -6.85 16.51 -6.66
C LEU A 44 -6.36 16.18 -8.08
N TYR A 45 -6.24 14.89 -8.41
CA TYR A 45 -5.90 14.45 -9.76
C TYR A 45 -6.99 14.83 -10.77
N GLU A 46 -8.26 14.51 -10.46
CA GLU A 46 -9.42 14.80 -11.31
C GLU A 46 -9.58 16.30 -11.59
N ASN A 47 -9.37 17.14 -10.57
CA ASN A 47 -9.41 18.60 -10.69
C ASN A 47 -8.17 19.21 -11.35
N LYS A 48 -7.19 18.39 -11.76
CA LYS A 48 -5.89 18.81 -12.31
C LYS A 48 -5.08 19.68 -11.36
N GLU A 49 -5.30 19.56 -10.06
CA GLU A 49 -4.54 20.23 -9.00
C GLU A 49 -3.22 19.49 -8.73
N TYR A 50 -2.43 19.26 -9.79
CA TYR A 50 -1.27 18.37 -9.78
C TYR A 50 -0.18 18.80 -8.79
N GLU A 51 0.03 20.10 -8.62
CA GLU A 51 0.98 20.63 -7.63
C GLU A 51 0.58 20.19 -6.21
N LYS A 52 -0.68 20.42 -5.81
CA LYS A 52 -1.18 20.02 -4.50
C LYS A 52 -1.10 18.51 -4.30
N LEU A 53 -1.48 17.72 -5.31
CA LEU A 53 -1.38 16.27 -5.28
C LEU A 53 0.07 15.80 -5.03
N ASN A 54 1.04 16.41 -5.71
CA ASN A 54 2.44 16.03 -5.57
C ASN A 54 3.01 16.35 -4.18
N TYR A 55 2.56 17.45 -3.56
CA TYR A 55 2.90 17.83 -2.18
C TYR A 55 2.05 17.13 -1.11
N TYR A 56 0.96 16.45 -1.48
CA TYR A 56 0.14 15.72 -0.53
C TYR A 56 0.89 14.50 0.01
N VAL A 57 1.29 14.55 1.28
CA VAL A 57 2.04 13.48 1.96
C VAL A 57 1.52 13.36 3.39
N THR A 58 0.97 12.20 3.72
CA THR A 58 0.58 11.81 5.08
C THR A 58 1.22 10.47 5.42
N ILE A 59 1.30 10.12 6.70
CA ILE A 59 1.83 8.82 7.13
C ILE A 59 1.08 7.65 6.48
N ASN A 60 -0.22 7.82 6.19
CA ASN A 60 -1.10 6.78 5.70
C ASN A 60 -0.91 6.43 4.23
N VAL A 61 -0.21 7.27 3.46
CA VAL A 61 -0.04 7.08 2.00
C VAL A 61 1.42 6.85 1.59
N LEU A 62 2.38 6.98 2.51
CA LEU A 62 3.81 6.84 2.20
C LEU A 62 4.15 5.51 1.53
N LEU A 63 3.51 4.43 1.97
CA LEU A 63 3.72 3.09 1.42
C LEU A 63 2.49 2.55 0.67
N SER A 64 1.58 3.42 0.22
CA SER A 64 0.44 3.00 -0.60
C SER A 64 0.79 3.04 -2.09
N PRO A 65 0.69 1.91 -2.85
CA PRO A 65 0.95 1.90 -4.28
C PRO A 65 0.08 2.89 -5.06
N ARG A 66 -1.22 2.99 -4.73
CA ARG A 66 -2.17 3.88 -5.42
C ARG A 66 -1.81 5.35 -5.29
N ALA A 67 -1.37 5.78 -4.11
CA ALA A 67 -0.92 7.16 -3.89
C ALA A 67 0.25 7.53 -4.81
N HIS A 68 1.25 6.65 -4.93
CA HIS A 68 2.37 6.86 -5.85
C HIS A 68 1.94 6.76 -7.31
N PHE A 69 0.99 5.90 -7.64
CA PHE A 69 0.46 5.79 -9.01
C PHE A 69 -0.27 7.07 -9.47
N LEU A 70 -1.06 7.69 -8.59
CA LEU A 70 -1.70 8.99 -8.84
C LEU A 70 -0.65 10.10 -9.07
N LYS A 71 0.39 10.15 -8.24
CA LYS A 71 1.50 11.10 -8.40
C LYS A 71 2.29 10.87 -9.69
N TYR A 72 2.48 9.62 -10.10
CA TYR A 72 3.11 9.30 -11.38
C TYR A 72 2.33 9.92 -12.54
N PHE A 73 1.00 9.75 -12.58
CA PHE A 73 0.20 10.32 -13.65
C PHE A 73 0.18 11.84 -13.62
N SER A 74 0.01 12.47 -12.45
CA SER A 74 0.03 13.94 -12.35
C SER A 74 1.35 14.54 -12.84
N LEU A 75 2.49 13.89 -12.55
CA LEU A 75 3.81 14.30 -13.02
C LEU A 75 3.96 14.11 -14.53
N LYS A 76 3.43 13.02 -15.10
CA LYS A 76 3.38 12.81 -16.56
C LYS A 76 2.55 13.89 -17.26
N GLU A 77 1.36 14.20 -16.75
CA GLU A 77 0.47 15.25 -17.28
C GLU A 77 1.13 16.64 -17.22
N SER A 78 1.95 16.89 -16.20
CA SER A 78 2.70 18.14 -16.03
C SER A 78 4.04 18.18 -16.79
N GLY A 79 4.36 17.15 -17.58
CA GLY A 79 5.61 17.05 -18.34
C GLY A 79 6.88 16.73 -17.52
N ASN A 80 6.76 16.46 -16.22
CA ASN A 80 7.90 16.15 -15.34
C ASN A 80 8.21 14.65 -15.33
N THR A 81 8.70 14.15 -16.47
CA THR A 81 8.91 12.71 -16.70
C THR A 81 9.93 12.08 -15.77
N LYS A 82 11.02 12.78 -15.44
CA LYS A 82 12.09 12.27 -14.56
C LYS A 82 11.59 12.04 -13.13
N ALA A 83 10.79 12.96 -12.59
CA ALA A 83 10.18 12.78 -11.29
C ALA A 83 9.14 11.64 -11.33
N ALA A 84 8.36 11.54 -12.40
CA ALA A 84 7.40 10.46 -12.58
C ALA A 84 8.08 9.07 -12.52
N GLU A 85 9.22 8.90 -13.20
CA GLU A 85 9.99 7.64 -13.17
C GLU A 85 10.47 7.29 -11.75
N SER A 86 10.88 8.28 -10.97
CA SER A 86 11.32 8.08 -9.59
C SER A 86 10.15 7.63 -8.69
N VAL A 87 8.97 8.25 -8.85
CA VAL A 87 7.76 7.85 -8.12
C VAL A 87 7.30 6.44 -8.53
N MET A 88 7.36 6.12 -9.83
CA MET A 88 7.04 4.78 -10.31
C MET A 88 8.02 3.72 -9.78
N PHE A 89 9.30 4.07 -9.65
CA PHE A 89 10.29 3.20 -9.02
C PHE A 89 9.94 2.90 -7.56
N ILE A 90 9.48 3.90 -6.79
CA ILE A 90 8.99 3.70 -5.43
C ILE A 90 7.79 2.75 -5.41
N CYS A 91 6.77 3.02 -6.25
CA CYS A 91 5.57 2.19 -6.37
C CYS A 91 5.91 0.71 -6.62
N HIS A 92 6.77 0.44 -7.61
CA HIS A 92 7.20 -0.93 -7.91
C HIS A 92 7.95 -1.61 -6.77
N ASN A 93 8.79 -0.88 -6.03
CA ASN A 93 9.48 -1.45 -4.88
C ASN A 93 8.51 -1.80 -3.74
N ILE A 94 7.50 -0.95 -3.49
CA ILE A 94 6.45 -1.25 -2.50
C ILE A 94 5.73 -2.55 -2.89
N LEU A 95 5.25 -2.66 -4.14
CA LEU A 95 4.53 -3.85 -4.61
C LEU A 95 5.39 -5.12 -4.51
N LYS A 96 6.66 -5.06 -4.93
CA LYS A 96 7.61 -6.17 -4.79
C LYS A 96 7.87 -6.53 -3.33
N CYS A 97 7.93 -5.56 -2.44
CA CYS A 97 8.13 -5.80 -1.03
C CYS A 97 6.90 -6.43 -0.38
N ILE A 98 5.68 -6.05 -0.76
CA ILE A 98 4.44 -6.74 -0.38
C ILE A 98 4.51 -8.20 -0.83
N GLU A 99 4.86 -8.46 -2.09
CA GLU A 99 5.03 -9.84 -2.59
C GLU A 99 6.06 -10.63 -1.77
N LYS A 100 7.16 -10.00 -1.37
CA LYS A 100 8.19 -10.66 -0.52
C LYS A 100 7.73 -10.97 0.90
N THR A 101 6.60 -10.42 1.37
CA THR A 101 6.12 -10.69 2.73
C THR A 101 5.57 -12.11 2.87
N GLY A 102 5.08 -12.72 1.79
CA GLY A 102 4.47 -14.04 1.85
C GLY A 102 4.13 -14.67 0.50
N ASP A 103 3.35 -15.73 0.65
CA ASP A 103 2.69 -16.59 -0.31
C ASP A 103 1.46 -16.12 -1.06
N GLY A 104 0.69 -15.30 -0.33
CA GLY A 104 -0.75 -15.21 -0.51
C GLY A 104 -1.54 -16.41 0.04
N THR A 105 -0.93 -17.37 0.72
CA THR A 105 -1.64 -18.49 1.39
C THR A 105 -2.06 -18.11 2.80
N ILE A 106 -2.93 -18.90 3.43
CA ILE A 106 -3.33 -18.68 4.83
C ILE A 106 -2.15 -18.80 5.82
N GLN A 107 -1.16 -19.65 5.53
CA GLN A 107 0.06 -19.77 6.35
C GLN A 107 1.00 -18.58 6.15
N ASN A 108 1.17 -18.13 4.90
CA ASN A 108 2.03 -17.02 4.54
C ASN A 108 1.22 -15.94 3.79
N PRO A 109 0.33 -15.21 4.46
CA PRO A 109 -0.43 -14.15 3.79
C PRO A 109 0.49 -13.02 3.36
N TYR A 110 0.08 -12.27 2.33
CA TYR A 110 0.72 -10.99 2.03
C TYR A 110 0.41 -9.98 3.14
N ILE A 111 1.34 -9.12 3.50
CA ILE A 111 1.15 -8.11 4.55
C ILE A 111 1.00 -6.75 3.89
N VAL A 112 -0.12 -6.08 4.17
CA VAL A 112 -0.41 -4.73 3.66
C VAL A 112 -0.43 -3.70 4.79
N ILE A 113 -0.52 -2.42 4.41
CA ILE A 113 -0.55 -1.29 5.33
C ILE A 113 -1.93 -0.69 5.32
N ARG A 114 -2.43 -0.24 4.16
CA ARG A 114 -3.85 0.06 4.01
C ARG A 114 -4.57 -1.18 3.51
N VAL A 115 -5.81 -1.35 3.95
CA VAL A 115 -6.68 -2.42 3.45
C VAL A 115 -6.85 -2.30 1.93
N SER A 116 -7.04 -1.09 1.40
CA SER A 116 -7.19 -0.86 -0.04
C SER A 116 -5.98 -1.32 -0.87
N ASP A 117 -4.78 -1.38 -0.27
CA ASP A 117 -3.57 -1.78 -0.98
C ASP A 117 -3.62 -3.26 -1.42
N GLU A 118 -4.49 -4.10 -0.83
CA GLU A 118 -4.71 -5.49 -1.27
C GLU A 118 -5.25 -5.55 -2.71
N ILE A 119 -6.17 -4.63 -3.04
CA ILE A 119 -6.77 -4.52 -4.36
C ILE A 119 -5.76 -3.93 -5.35
N ASP A 120 -4.99 -2.94 -4.91
CA ASP A 120 -3.92 -2.35 -5.72
C ASP A 120 -2.84 -3.37 -6.05
N PHE A 121 -2.43 -4.17 -5.07
CA PHE A 121 -1.50 -5.26 -5.28
C PHE A 121 -2.05 -6.28 -6.28
N LEU A 122 -3.31 -6.69 -6.12
CA LEU A 122 -3.96 -7.63 -7.01
C LEU A 122 -4.00 -7.11 -8.47
N GLN A 123 -4.39 -5.85 -8.67
CA GLN A 123 -4.61 -5.29 -10.00
C GLN A 123 -3.32 -4.81 -10.66
N LEU A 124 -2.47 -4.09 -9.93
CA LEU A 124 -1.26 -3.45 -10.47
C LEU A 124 -0.08 -4.41 -10.55
N HIS A 125 0.04 -5.37 -9.63
CA HIS A 125 1.17 -6.30 -9.55
C HIS A 125 0.83 -7.67 -10.12
N LEU A 126 -0.19 -8.34 -9.57
CA LEU A 126 -0.56 -9.69 -10.01
C LEU A 126 -1.38 -9.70 -11.30
N ARG A 127 -1.97 -8.56 -11.69
CA ARG A 127 -2.87 -8.41 -12.85
C ARG A 127 -4.06 -9.37 -12.80
N LYS A 128 -4.61 -9.57 -11.60
CA LYS A 128 -5.77 -10.42 -11.34
C LYS A 128 -6.96 -9.58 -10.88
N LYS A 129 -8.14 -10.22 -10.82
CA LYS A 129 -9.37 -9.64 -10.26
C LYS A 129 -9.97 -10.60 -9.24
N HIS A 130 -10.63 -10.02 -8.25
CA HIS A 130 -11.40 -10.77 -7.26
C HIS A 130 -12.89 -10.66 -7.57
N THR A 131 -13.63 -11.69 -7.18
CA THR A 131 -15.09 -11.76 -7.29
C THR A 131 -15.75 -11.61 -5.93
N GLN A 132 -15.05 -11.96 -4.86
CA GLN A 132 -15.53 -11.89 -3.49
C GLN A 132 -14.41 -11.49 -2.55
N GLN A 133 -14.78 -10.81 -1.47
CA GLN A 133 -13.91 -10.44 -0.38
C GLN A 133 -14.60 -10.79 0.94
N ARG A 134 -13.87 -11.39 1.87
CA ARG A 134 -14.34 -11.65 3.23
C ARG A 134 -13.24 -11.47 4.25
N LEU A 135 -13.64 -11.22 5.49
CA LEU A 135 -12.77 -11.20 6.66
C LEU A 135 -12.85 -12.54 7.38
N ILE A 136 -11.70 -13.12 7.74
CA ILE A 136 -11.62 -14.26 8.65
C ILE A 136 -10.67 -13.92 9.80
N GLN A 137 -10.92 -14.53 10.96
CA GLN A 137 -9.95 -14.58 12.04
C GLN A 137 -9.26 -15.94 12.00
N ASN A 138 -7.93 -15.94 11.98
CA ASN A 138 -7.11 -17.14 12.07
C ASN A 138 -6.10 -16.95 13.20
N GLU A 139 -6.32 -17.62 14.32
CA GLU A 139 -5.55 -17.42 15.56
C GLU A 139 -5.61 -15.94 16.03
N ASP A 140 -4.46 -15.29 16.14
CA ASP A 140 -4.31 -13.89 16.54
C ASP A 140 -4.34 -12.91 15.34
N LYS A 141 -4.50 -13.43 14.12
CA LYS A 141 -4.50 -12.66 12.88
C LYS A 141 -5.89 -12.40 12.34
N TYR A 142 -6.07 -11.21 11.78
CA TYR A 142 -7.22 -10.85 10.97
C TYR A 142 -6.79 -10.85 9.50
N LEU A 143 -7.38 -11.75 8.72
CA LEU A 143 -7.03 -11.93 7.33
C LEU A 143 -8.19 -11.53 6.42
N HIS A 144 -7.89 -10.69 5.43
CA HIS A 144 -8.74 -10.55 4.27
C HIS A 144 -8.47 -11.69 3.28
N VAL A 145 -9.55 -12.28 2.79
CA VAL A 145 -9.52 -13.32 1.77
C VAL A 145 -10.18 -12.79 0.52
N LEU A 146 -9.42 -12.73 -0.57
CA LEU A 146 -9.91 -12.40 -1.89
C LEU A 146 -10.07 -13.67 -2.70
N THR A 147 -11.30 -14.00 -3.10
CA THR A 147 -11.58 -15.08 -4.05
C THR A 147 -11.44 -14.54 -5.46
N LEU A 148 -10.60 -15.17 -6.27
CA LEU A 148 -10.29 -14.73 -7.63
C LEU A 148 -11.29 -15.27 -8.66
N GLU A 149 -11.21 -14.79 -9.90
CA GLU A 149 -12.07 -15.26 -11.00
C GLU A 149 -11.91 -16.75 -11.32
N ASP A 150 -10.75 -17.34 -11.04
CA ASP A 150 -10.47 -18.78 -11.19
C ASP A 150 -10.89 -19.62 -9.96
N GLY A 151 -11.49 -19.00 -8.94
CA GLY A 151 -11.90 -19.64 -7.70
C GLY A 151 -10.77 -19.86 -6.68
N SER A 152 -9.52 -19.54 -7.02
CA SER A 152 -8.42 -19.54 -6.04
C SER A 152 -8.59 -18.41 -5.04
N GLU A 153 -7.89 -18.51 -3.91
CA GLU A 153 -7.96 -17.53 -2.83
C GLU A 153 -6.58 -16.95 -2.53
N LEU A 154 -6.55 -15.63 -2.28
CA LEU A 154 -5.39 -14.94 -1.74
C LEU A 154 -5.70 -14.35 -0.38
N TYR A 155 -4.73 -14.46 0.52
CA TYR A 155 -4.85 -14.08 1.91
C TYR A 155 -3.93 -12.88 2.20
N PHE A 156 -4.50 -11.87 2.85
CA PHE A 156 -3.83 -10.64 3.23
C PHE A 156 -3.93 -10.44 4.74
N ASP A 157 -2.80 -10.26 5.41
CA ASP A 157 -2.74 -9.91 6.82
C ASP A 157 -2.99 -8.41 6.99
N ILE A 158 -4.14 -8.12 7.59
CA ILE A 158 -4.59 -6.75 7.88
C ILE A 158 -4.66 -6.51 9.39
N THR A 159 -4.00 -7.34 10.20
CA THR A 159 -4.17 -7.37 11.65
C THR A 159 -3.97 -6.01 12.29
N ASP A 160 -2.89 -5.30 11.94
CA ASP A 160 -2.61 -3.97 12.51
C ASP A 160 -3.63 -2.93 12.05
N SER A 161 -4.03 -2.98 10.78
CA SER A 161 -5.02 -2.08 10.20
C SER A 161 -6.39 -2.27 10.85
N TYR A 162 -6.79 -3.53 11.03
CA TYR A 162 -8.04 -3.93 11.65
C TYR A 162 -8.07 -3.53 13.14
N LYS A 163 -7.00 -3.82 13.89
CA LYS A 163 -6.88 -3.45 15.30
C LYS A 163 -6.91 -1.93 15.47
N LYS A 164 -6.19 -1.18 14.64
CA LYS A 164 -6.18 0.29 14.71
C LYS A 164 -7.59 0.86 14.54
N ALA A 165 -8.41 0.34 13.63
CA ALA A 165 -9.77 0.84 13.41
C ALA A 165 -10.81 0.33 14.41
N SER A 166 -10.62 -0.87 14.95
CA SER A 166 -11.57 -1.49 15.90
C SER A 166 -11.40 -1.01 17.33
N PHE A 167 -10.23 -0.45 17.66
CA PHE A 167 -9.88 -0.02 19.02
C PHE A 167 -9.46 1.46 19.09
N SER A 168 -9.67 2.23 18.01
CA SER A 168 -9.52 3.69 17.97
C SER A 168 -10.70 4.43 18.57
#